data_AF-A0A1P8F8Q3-F1
#
_entry.id   AF-A0A1P8F8Q3-F1
#
_cell.length_a   1.000
_cell.length_b   1.000
_cell.length_c   1.000
_cell.angle_alpha   90.00
_cell.angle_beta   90.00
_cell.angle_gamma   90.00
#
_symmetry.space_group_name_H-M   'P 1'
#
loop_
_entity.id
_entity.type
_entity.pdbx_description
1 polymer ?
#
loop_
_entity_poly.entity_id
_entity_poly.type
_entity_poly.pdbx_seq_one_letter_code
_entity_poly.pdbx_strand_id
1 'polypeptide(L)'
;MEKLSSGYLRNTVLWIVGLLAVLAYAALARGETAENYNNLSLVRAEDLIGYSLVVLLFVVLSMVLKGNTNRTVNLVAGAILAVITLIAFIDSFTVNPSGIYNPVLFSAAVVYSLIFWFALRSPKTV
;
A
#
# COMPACT_ATOMS: atom_id res chain seq x y z
N MET A 1 -28.34 6.59 9.97
CA MET A 1 -27.09 6.16 9.33
C MET A 1 -26.51 7.35 8.59
N GLU A 2 -25.44 7.97 9.14
CA GLU A 2 -24.68 8.98 8.39
C GLU A 2 -24.22 8.35 7.08
N LYS A 3 -24.56 8.97 5.93
CA LYS A 3 -23.97 8.59 4.65
C LYS A 3 -22.45 8.71 4.81
N LEU A 4 -21.74 7.58 4.86
CA LEU A 4 -20.29 7.54 4.71
C LEU A 4 -19.98 8.41 3.49
N SER A 5 -19.36 9.57 3.70
CA SER A 5 -19.02 10.46 2.60
C SER A 5 -18.19 9.67 1.59
N SER A 6 -18.48 9.82 0.29
CA SER A 6 -17.89 8.96 -0.74
C SER A 6 -16.35 8.97 -0.73
N GLY A 7 -15.73 10.04 -0.19
CA GLY A 7 -14.29 10.15 0.02
C GLY A 7 -13.72 9.17 1.06
N TYR A 8 -14.43 8.91 2.15
CA TYR A 8 -13.98 7.96 3.19
C TYR A 8 -14.02 6.53 2.69
N LEU A 9 -15.12 6.17 2.00
CA LEU A 9 -15.27 4.85 1.40
C LEU A 9 -14.18 4.60 0.35
N ARG A 10 -13.88 5.59 -0.50
CA ARG A 10 -12.82 5.49 -1.50
C ARG A 10 -11.45 5.20 -0.89
N ASN A 11 -11.01 5.99 0.10
CA ASN A 11 -9.69 5.79 0.69
C ASN A 11 -9.61 4.43 1.41
N THR A 12 -10.69 4.03 2.08
CA THR A 12 -10.78 2.70 2.73
C THR A 12 -10.65 1.57 1.71
N VAL A 13 -11.37 1.66 0.59
CA VAL A 13 -11.27 0.67 -0.50
C VAL A 13 -9.86 0.64 -1.06
N LEU A 14 -9.23 1.79 -1.28
CA LEU A 14 -7.84 1.84 -1.76
C LEU A 14 -6.87 1.20 -0.76
N TRP A 15 -7.04 1.43 0.55
CA TRP A 15 -6.22 0.74 1.57
C TRP A 15 -6.39 -0.77 1.53
N ILE A 16 -7.62 -1.26 1.37
CA ILE A 16 -7.90 -2.70 1.23
C ILE A 16 -7.26 -3.25 -0.05
N VAL A 17 -7.39 -2.56 -1.18
CA VAL A 17 -6.77 -3.00 -2.44
C VAL A 17 -5.24 -3.02 -2.33
N GLY A 18 -4.64 -2.00 -1.71
CA GLY A 18 -3.20 -1.96 -1.46
C GLY A 18 -2.73 -3.11 -0.57
N LEU A 19 -3.50 -3.40 0.49
CA LEU A 19 -3.25 -4.54 1.38
C LEU A 19 -3.27 -5.86 0.61
N LEU A 20 -4.33 -6.11 -0.15
CA LEU A 20 -4.50 -7.33 -0.93
C LEU A 20 -3.40 -7.49 -1.98
N ALA A 21 -2.95 -6.40 -2.61
CA ALA A 21 -1.84 -6.44 -3.55
C ALA A 21 -0.52 -6.86 -2.87
N VAL A 22 -0.20 -6.32 -1.69
CA VAL A 22 1.01 -6.72 -0.94
C VAL A 22 0.92 -8.19 -0.48
N LEU A 23 -0.25 -8.64 -0.02
CA LEU A 23 -0.45 -10.04 0.37
C LEU A 23 -0.38 -11.00 -0.83
N ALA A 24 -0.95 -10.62 -1.97
CA ALA A 24 -0.86 -11.38 -3.21
C ALA A 24 0.60 -11.46 -3.72
N TYR A 25 1.35 -10.36 -3.64
CA TYR A 25 2.80 -10.38 -3.89
C TYR A 25 3.49 -11.39 -2.99
N ALA A 26 3.23 -11.37 -1.67
CA ALA A 26 3.88 -12.29 -0.74
C ALA A 26 3.55 -13.75 -1.04
N ALA A 27 2.30 -14.06 -1.40
CA ALA A 27 1.88 -15.40 -1.79
C ALA A 27 2.55 -15.87 -3.09
N LEU A 28 2.56 -15.03 -4.12
CA LEU A 28 3.15 -15.36 -5.44
C LEU A 28 4.67 -15.47 -5.37
N ALA A 29 5.34 -14.54 -4.69
CA ALA A 29 6.79 -14.52 -4.62
C ALA A 29 7.35 -15.72 -3.82
N ARG A 30 6.61 -16.22 -2.81
CA ARG A 30 6.92 -17.51 -2.15
C ARG A 30 6.75 -18.72 -3.08
N GLY A 31 5.73 -18.70 -3.94
CA GLY A 31 5.42 -19.80 -4.85
C GLY A 31 6.35 -19.89 -6.06
N GLU A 32 6.74 -18.75 -6.63
CA GLU A 32 7.56 -18.70 -7.86
C GLU A 32 9.06 -18.81 -7.58
N THR A 33 9.55 -18.20 -6.51
CA THR A 33 10.99 -18.10 -6.26
C THR A 33 11.28 -17.99 -4.78
N ALA A 34 11.12 -19.09 -4.03
CA ALA A 34 11.41 -19.14 -2.60
C ALA A 34 12.84 -18.68 -2.23
N GLU A 35 13.82 -18.88 -3.12
CA GLU A 35 15.20 -18.41 -2.94
C GLU A 35 15.33 -16.89 -3.14
N ASN A 36 14.65 -16.29 -4.11
CA ASN A 36 14.74 -14.85 -4.38
C ASN A 36 13.87 -14.01 -3.45
N TYR A 37 12.82 -14.60 -2.87
CA TYR A 37 11.93 -13.96 -1.90
C TYR A 37 12.69 -13.36 -0.71
N ASN A 38 13.76 -14.03 -0.26
CA ASN A 38 14.58 -13.60 0.87
C ASN A 38 15.80 -12.74 0.48
N ASN A 39 16.06 -12.59 -0.82
CA ASN A 39 17.27 -11.94 -1.34
C ASN A 39 17.05 -10.48 -1.76
N LEU A 40 15.92 -9.87 -1.41
CA LEU A 40 15.75 -8.42 -1.55
C LEU A 40 16.76 -7.70 -0.65
N SER A 41 17.52 -6.80 -1.26
CA SER A 41 18.65 -6.12 -0.63
C SER A 41 18.24 -4.92 0.21
N LEU A 42 17.13 -4.27 -0.15
CA LEU A 42 16.69 -2.99 0.43
C LEU A 42 15.45 -3.10 1.31
N VAL A 43 14.47 -3.91 0.91
CA VAL A 43 13.24 -4.16 1.67
C VAL A 43 12.99 -5.65 1.68
N ARG A 44 13.14 -6.32 2.84
CA ARG A 44 12.93 -7.76 2.89
C ARG A 44 11.46 -8.08 2.71
N ALA A 45 11.16 -9.24 2.12
CA ALA A 45 9.78 -9.64 1.92
C ALA A 45 9.04 -9.93 3.25
N GLU A 46 9.77 -10.23 4.33
CA GLU A 46 9.22 -10.28 5.69
C GLU A 46 8.80 -8.90 6.20
N ASP A 47 9.57 -7.85 5.89
CA ASP A 47 9.22 -6.47 6.25
C ASP A 47 7.94 -6.02 5.55
N LEU A 48 7.72 -6.44 4.29
CA LEU A 48 6.48 -6.19 3.55
C LEU A 48 5.25 -6.81 4.23
N ILE A 49 5.39 -8.00 4.84
CA ILE A 49 4.33 -8.60 5.65
C ILE A 49 4.11 -7.77 6.92
N GLY A 50 5.18 -7.31 7.58
CA GLY A 50 5.06 -6.37 8.70
C GLY A 50 4.30 -5.09 8.33
N TYR A 51 4.62 -4.50 7.18
CA TYR A 51 3.91 -3.32 6.66
C TYR A 51 2.45 -3.61 6.31
N SER A 52 2.09 -4.83 5.94
CA SER A 52 0.69 -5.21 5.69
C SER A 52 -0.19 -5.12 6.96
N LEU A 53 0.37 -5.42 8.14
CA LEU A 53 -0.32 -5.21 9.43
C LEU A 53 -0.54 -3.71 9.71
N VAL A 54 0.44 -2.88 9.37
CA VAL A 54 0.33 -1.42 9.48
C VAL A 54 -0.74 -0.88 8.52
N VAL A 55 -0.81 -1.41 7.29
CA VAL A 55 -1.86 -1.07 6.32
C VAL A 55 -3.25 -1.44 6.84
N LEU A 56 -3.40 -2.58 7.53
CA LEU A 56 -4.66 -2.96 8.16
C LEU A 56 -5.11 -1.93 9.21
N LEU A 57 -4.18 -1.37 9.98
CA LEU A 57 -4.50 -0.27 10.90
C LEU A 57 -5.01 0.96 10.13
N PHE A 58 -4.43 1.28 8.97
CA PHE A 58 -4.91 2.39 8.15
C PHE A 58 -6.28 2.14 7.51
N VAL A 59 -6.64 0.89 7.18
CA VAL A 59 -8.01 0.52 6.79
C VAL A 59 -8.99 0.91 7.88
N VAL A 60 -8.71 0.53 9.14
CA VAL A 60 -9.57 0.85 10.29
C VAL A 60 -9.60 2.36 10.56
N LEU A 61 -8.43 3.01 10.59
CA LEU A 61 -8.32 4.45 10.82
C LEU A 61 -9.06 5.26 9.76
N SER A 62 -9.10 4.79 8.50
CA SER A 62 -9.84 5.46 7.42
C SER A 62 -11.35 5.44 7.61
N MET A 63 -11.87 4.49 8.39
CA MET A 63 -13.30 4.43 8.75
C MET A 63 -13.63 5.33 9.95
N VAL A 64 -12.68 5.53 10.86
CA VAL A 64 -12.90 6.23 12.14
C VAL A 64 -12.53 7.71 12.06
N LEU A 65 -11.41 8.04 11.43
CA LEU A 65 -10.90 9.40 11.36
C LEU A 65 -11.74 10.25 10.41
N LYS A 66 -12.05 11.48 10.83
CA LYS A 66 -12.80 12.47 10.04
C LYS A 66 -11.97 13.73 9.81
N GLY A 67 -12.36 14.51 8.80
CA GLY A 67 -11.82 15.85 8.54
C GLY A 67 -10.30 15.89 8.31
N ASN A 68 -9.64 16.91 8.87
CA ASN A 68 -8.22 17.18 8.62
C ASN A 68 -7.29 16.07 9.13
N THR A 69 -7.64 15.38 10.22
CA THR A 69 -6.84 14.25 10.74
C THR A 69 -6.79 13.09 9.76
N ASN A 70 -7.93 12.71 9.18
CA ASN A 70 -7.98 11.66 8.16
C ASN A 70 -7.16 12.04 6.92
N ARG A 71 -7.26 13.32 6.50
CA ARG A 71 -6.48 13.83 5.37
C ARG A 71 -4.97 13.71 5.63
N THR A 72 -4.50 14.17 6.78
CA THR A 72 -3.08 14.11 7.15
C THR A 72 -2.56 12.67 7.21
N VAL A 73 -3.33 11.76 7.83
CA VAL A 73 -2.94 10.34 7.91
C VAL A 73 -2.82 9.74 6.52
N ASN A 74 -3.82 9.90 5.65
CA ASN A 74 -3.77 9.37 4.29
C ASN A 74 -2.63 9.97 3.44
N LEU A 75 -2.30 11.24 3.67
CA LEU A 75 -1.18 11.90 2.99
C LEU A 75 0.16 11.29 3.44
N VAL A 76 0.42 11.26 4.75
CA VAL A 76 1.69 10.78 5.29
C VAL A 76 1.86 9.27 5.04
N ALA A 77 0.87 8.47 5.42
CA ALA A 77 0.93 7.02 5.29
C ALA A 77 0.94 6.58 3.82
N GLY A 78 0.11 7.21 2.97
CA GLY A 78 0.08 6.93 1.54
C GLY A 78 1.42 7.22 0.87
N ALA A 79 2.07 8.34 1.21
CA ALA A 79 3.39 8.69 0.68
C ALA A 79 4.47 7.70 1.13
N ILE A 80 4.53 7.36 2.42
CA ILE A 80 5.51 6.42 2.96
C ILE A 80 5.38 5.05 2.28
N LEU A 81 4.15 4.51 2.21
CA LEU A 81 3.92 3.19 1.65
C LEU A 81 4.10 3.16 0.13
N ALA A 82 3.79 4.24 -0.58
CA ALA A 82 4.12 4.37 -2.00
C ALA A 82 5.63 4.28 -2.23
N VAL A 83 6.43 4.98 -1.43
CA VAL A 83 7.90 4.95 -1.55
C VAL A 83 8.46 3.56 -1.21
N ILE A 84 8.03 2.97 -0.09
CA ILE A 84 8.49 1.64 0.34
C ILE A 84 8.18 0.58 -0.72
N THR A 85 6.94 0.56 -1.23
CA THR A 85 6.55 -0.42 -2.25
C THR A 85 7.19 -0.17 -3.61
N LEU A 86 7.49 1.08 -3.95
CA LEU A 86 8.25 1.41 -5.15
C LEU A 86 9.71 0.93 -5.05
N ILE A 87 10.36 1.14 -3.90
CA ILE A 87 11.72 0.63 -3.66
C ILE A 87 11.72 -0.91 -3.73
N ALA A 88 10.77 -1.56 -3.06
CA ALA A 88 10.64 -3.01 -3.10
C ALA A 88 10.38 -3.51 -4.53
N PHE A 89 9.56 -2.82 -5.32
CA PHE A 89 9.34 -3.14 -6.72
C PHE A 89 10.63 -3.04 -7.55
N ILE A 90 11.40 -1.96 -7.39
CA ILE A 90 12.66 -1.78 -8.13
C ILE A 90 13.64 -2.91 -7.78
N ASP A 91 13.83 -3.19 -6.49
CA ASP A 91 14.71 -4.26 -6.01
C ASP A 91 14.27 -5.63 -6.56
N SER A 92 12.98 -5.94 -6.41
CA SER A 92 12.34 -7.15 -6.95
C SER A 92 12.50 -7.32 -8.46
N PHE A 93 12.34 -6.23 -9.21
CA PHE A 93 12.51 -6.22 -10.67
C PHE A 93 13.97 -6.42 -11.08
N THR A 94 14.93 -5.90 -10.32
CA THR A 94 16.35 -6.12 -10.59
C THR A 94 16.81 -7.55 -10.30
N VAL A 95 16.24 -8.21 -9.30
CA VAL A 95 16.55 -9.60 -8.95
C VAL A 95 15.98 -10.58 -9.96
N ASN A 96 14.72 -10.39 -10.38
CA ASN A 96 14.05 -11.27 -11.33
C ASN A 96 13.03 -10.48 -12.18
N PRO A 97 13.43 -10.02 -13.38
CA PRO A 97 12.59 -9.18 -14.23
C PRO A 97 11.30 -9.87 -14.71
N SER A 98 11.30 -11.20 -14.85
CA SER A 98 10.18 -11.98 -15.40
C SER A 98 9.19 -12.49 -14.35
N GLY A 99 9.38 -12.19 -13.06
CA GLY A 99 8.48 -12.61 -12.00
C GLY A 99 7.08 -12.01 -12.12
N ILE A 100 6.03 -12.84 -12.05
CA ILE A 100 4.62 -12.40 -12.18
C ILE A 100 4.21 -11.57 -10.95
N TYR A 101 4.93 -11.73 -9.84
CA TYR A 101 4.77 -10.91 -8.64
C TYR A 101 5.17 -9.44 -8.84
N ASN A 102 6.00 -9.08 -9.84
CA ASN A 102 6.44 -7.70 -10.07
C ASN A 102 5.27 -6.76 -10.44
N PRO A 103 4.41 -7.08 -11.43
CA PRO A 103 3.20 -6.31 -11.71
C PRO A 103 2.26 -6.12 -10.51
N VAL A 104 2.18 -7.11 -9.62
CA VAL A 104 1.33 -7.05 -8.42
C VAL A 104 1.90 -6.06 -7.40
N LEU A 105 3.21 -6.10 -7.16
CA LEU A 105 3.88 -5.15 -6.28
C LEU A 105 3.85 -3.72 -6.83
N PHE A 106 4.02 -3.57 -8.16
CA PHE A 106 3.86 -2.28 -8.83
C PHE A 106 2.45 -1.72 -8.66
N SER A 107 1.42 -2.57 -8.77
CA SER A 107 0.03 -2.18 -8.54
C SER A 107 -0.19 -1.66 -7.12
N ALA A 108 0.46 -2.26 -6.12
CA ALA A 108 0.43 -1.75 -4.75
C ALA A 108 1.01 -0.33 -4.65
N ALA A 109 2.16 -0.07 -5.29
CA ALA A 109 2.77 1.25 -5.33
C ALA A 109 1.87 2.31 -5.98
N VAL A 110 1.18 1.95 -7.07
CA VAL A 110 0.18 2.82 -7.71
C VAL A 110 -0.97 3.13 -6.76
N VAL A 111 -1.51 2.12 -6.08
CA VAL A 111 -2.65 2.29 -5.16
C VAL A 111 -2.28 3.21 -3.99
N TYR A 112 -1.13 3.00 -3.35
CA TYR A 112 -0.69 3.89 -2.26
C TYR A 112 -0.42 5.32 -2.75
N SER A 113 0.10 5.48 -3.96
CA SER A 113 0.28 6.79 -4.60
C SER A 113 -1.06 7.49 -4.85
N LEU A 114 -2.10 6.75 -5.23
CA LEU A 114 -3.45 7.30 -5.39
C LEU A 114 -4.06 7.75 -4.06
N ILE A 115 -3.84 7.01 -2.96
CA ILE A 115 -4.28 7.42 -1.62
C ILE A 115 -3.67 8.77 -1.25
N PHE A 116 -2.35 8.91 -1.42
CA PHE A 116 -1.64 10.17 -1.22
C PHE A 116 -2.22 11.29 -2.10
N TRP A 117 -2.37 11.04 -3.40
CA TRP A 117 -2.88 12.02 -4.36
C TRP A 117 -4.28 12.52 -4.01
N PHE A 118 -5.19 11.60 -3.66
CA PHE A 118 -6.56 11.98 -3.28
C PHE A 118 -6.59 12.72 -1.94
N ALA A 119 -5.73 12.36 -0.99
CA ALA A 119 -5.59 13.11 0.26
C ALA A 119 -5.07 14.54 0.00
N LEU A 120 -4.09 14.69 -0.88
CA LEU A 120 -3.53 15.98 -1.26
C LEU A 120 -4.59 16.89 -1.89
N ARG A 121 -5.40 16.35 -2.82
CA ARG A 121 -6.47 17.05 -3.53
C ARG A 121 -7.73 17.30 -2.69
N SER A 122 -7.87 16.66 -1.53
CA SER A 122 -9.02 16.88 -0.66
C SER A 122 -8.93 18.25 0.03
N PRO A 123 -10.00 19.06 0.03
CA PRO A 123 -9.99 20.38 0.65
C PRO A 123 -9.74 20.28 2.16
N LYS A 124 -9.01 21.26 2.70
CA LYS A 124 -8.80 21.39 4.15
C LYS A 124 -10.11 21.86 4.77
N THR A 125 -10.88 20.96 5.36
CA THR A 125 -11.97 21.33 6.25
C THR A 125 -11.35 21.62 7.62
N VAL A 126 -11.33 22.89 8.00
CA VAL A 126 -10.94 23.38 9.33
C VAL A 126 -12.03 23.02 10.32
#